data_AF-A0A4V1XQ08-F1
#
_entry.id   AF-A0A4V1XQ08-F1
#
_cell.length_a   1.000
_cell.length_b   1.000
_cell.length_c   1.000
_cell.angle_alpha   90.00
_cell.angle_beta   90.00
_cell.angle_gamma   90.00
#
_symmetry.space_group_name_H-M   'P 1'
#
loop_
_entity.id
_entity.type
_entity.pdbx_description
1 polymer ?
#
loop_
_entity_poly.entity_id
_entity_poly.type
_entity_poly.pdbx_seq_one_letter_code
_entity_poly.pdbx_strand_id
1 'polypeptide(L)'
;MWVPFQLSRSRIVAIKGHENDPFVVTSTADIARVIRLAIKYEKERPEIGGFSGNRLSPRQLKKLAQKVQGRAIKLELVHESDLAAGVLRVDMPQIVHASIPEEQRLAWHVPVWIGLLSAISMGAWDVSDEWKERLPDYKFLTVEEYLKAL
;
A
#
# COMPACT_ATOMS: atom_id res chain seq x y z
N MET A 1 7.22 4.40 4.31
CA MET A 1 6.45 4.40 3.04
C MET A 1 5.12 5.10 3.30
N TRP A 2 4.74 6.10 2.50
CA TRP A 2 3.41 6.68 2.59
C TRP A 2 2.41 5.77 1.93
N VAL A 3 1.43 5.36 2.72
CA VAL A 3 0.27 4.62 2.25
C VAL A 3 -0.96 5.38 2.72
N PRO A 4 -2.08 5.37 1.98
CA PRO A 4 -3.31 6.06 2.39
C PRO A 4 -3.97 5.42 3.63
N PHE A 5 -3.35 4.39 4.20
CA PHE A 5 -3.79 3.64 5.37
C PHE A 5 -3.20 4.23 6.66
N GLN A 6 -3.89 5.23 7.22
CA GLN A 6 -3.48 5.93 8.43
C GLN A 6 -3.90 5.19 9.71
N LEU A 7 -3.41 3.96 9.88
CA LEU A 7 -3.82 3.11 10.99
C LEU A 7 -3.49 3.73 12.37
N SER A 8 -2.40 4.50 12.49
CA SER A 8 -2.11 5.26 13.73
C SER A 8 -3.24 6.22 14.11
N ARG A 9 -3.92 6.82 13.12
CA ARG A 9 -5.09 7.69 13.29
C ARG A 9 -6.42 6.94 13.31
N SER A 10 -6.42 5.61 13.45
CA SER A 10 -7.64 4.79 13.41
C SER A 10 -8.43 4.97 12.09
N ARG A 11 -7.74 5.25 10.98
CA ARG A 11 -8.38 5.66 9.73
C ARG A 11 -7.75 5.01 8.50
N ILE A 12 -8.58 4.66 7.53
CA ILE A 12 -8.20 4.29 6.18
C ILE A 12 -8.96 5.22 5.23
N VAL A 13 -8.26 5.75 4.22
CA VAL A 13 -8.87 6.55 3.16
C VAL A 13 -8.92 5.72 1.88
N ALA A 14 -10.06 5.73 1.18
CA ALA A 14 -10.25 5.05 -0.10
C ALA A 14 -11.19 5.84 -1.01
N ILE A 15 -11.19 5.53 -2.31
CA ILE A 15 -12.16 6.13 -3.26
C ILE A 15 -13.49 5.39 -3.11
N LYS A 16 -14.59 6.14 -3.04
CA LYS A 16 -15.95 5.59 -3.02
C LYS A 16 -16.21 4.76 -4.28
N GLY A 17 -16.61 3.51 -4.13
CA GLY A 17 -16.79 2.55 -5.22
C GLY A 17 -15.62 1.57 -5.37
N HIS A 18 -14.45 1.91 -4.81
CA HIS A 18 -13.20 1.15 -4.95
C HIS A 18 -12.73 0.56 -3.62
N GLU A 19 -13.62 0.41 -2.64
CA GLU A 19 -13.23 -0.08 -1.30
C GLU A 19 -12.87 -1.57 -1.27
N ASN A 20 -13.15 -2.28 -2.36
CA ASN A 20 -12.81 -3.68 -2.56
C ASN A 20 -11.65 -3.89 -3.54
N ASP A 21 -11.12 -2.82 -4.12
CA ASP A 21 -10.03 -2.94 -5.09
C ASP A 21 -8.78 -3.48 -4.42
N PRO A 22 -8.08 -4.43 -5.07
CA PRO A 22 -6.92 -5.05 -4.49
C PRO A 22 -5.72 -4.09 -4.53
N PHE A 23 -4.93 -4.15 -3.47
CA PHE A 23 -3.58 -3.62 -3.43
C PHE A 23 -2.67 -4.64 -2.72
N VAL A 24 -1.39 -4.54 -3.02
CA VAL A 24 -0.36 -5.37 -2.40
C VAL A 24 0.48 -4.54 -1.44
N VAL A 25 0.73 -5.10 -0.25
CA VAL A 25 1.75 -4.59 0.67
C VAL A 25 2.72 -5.69 1.05
N THR A 26 4.01 -5.35 0.98
CA THR A 26 5.10 -6.25 1.32
C THR A 26 6.04 -5.53 2.29
N SER A 27 6.51 -6.22 3.32
CA SER A 27 7.44 -5.61 4.27
C SER A 27 8.76 -5.25 3.57
N THR A 28 9.42 -4.19 4.03
CA THR A 28 10.74 -3.79 3.48
C THR A 28 11.79 -4.87 3.68
N ALA A 29 11.72 -5.61 4.80
CA ALA A 29 12.58 -6.75 5.06
C ALA A 29 12.34 -7.88 4.05
N ASP A 30 11.09 -8.16 3.69
CA ASP A 30 10.77 -9.17 2.69
C ASP A 30 11.22 -8.74 1.29
N ILE A 31 11.02 -7.47 0.91
CA ILE A 31 11.54 -6.93 -0.35
C ILE A 31 13.06 -7.18 -0.45
N ALA A 32 13.83 -6.83 0.59
CA ALA A 32 15.27 -7.02 0.59
C ALA A 32 15.69 -8.51 0.48
N ARG A 33 14.98 -9.40 1.18
CA ARG A 33 15.24 -10.85 1.13
C ARG A 33 14.91 -11.46 -0.22
N VAL A 34 13.76 -11.11 -0.80
CA VAL A 34 13.36 -11.57 -2.14
C VAL A 34 14.36 -11.09 -3.18
N ILE A 35 14.79 -9.82 -3.14
CA ILE A 35 15.82 -9.30 -4.06
C ILE A 35 17.13 -10.09 -3.91
N ARG A 36 17.57 -10.37 -2.68
CA ARG A 36 18.77 -11.17 -2.43
C ARG A 36 18.66 -12.59 -3.01
N LEU A 37 17.49 -13.23 -2.88
CA LEU A 37 17.22 -14.55 -3.46
C LEU A 37 17.19 -14.48 -4.99
N ALA A 38 16.55 -13.46 -5.55
CA ALA A 38 16.46 -13.22 -6.98
C ALA A 38 17.82 -13.04 -7.66
N ILE A 39 18.76 -12.35 -7.00
CA ILE A 39 20.15 -12.19 -7.48
C ILE A 39 20.84 -13.56 -7.58
N LYS A 40 20.61 -14.44 -6.59
CA LYS A 40 21.21 -15.78 -6.52
C LYS A 40 20.44 -16.85 -7.29
N TYR A 41 19.34 -16.49 -7.95
CA TYR A 41 18.51 -17.44 -8.66
C TYR A 41 19.22 -17.91 -9.94
N GLU A 42 19.52 -19.21 -10.01
CA GLU A 42 20.34 -19.81 -11.08
C GLU A 42 19.51 -20.21 -12.31
N LYS A 43 18.20 -20.36 -12.15
CA LYS A 43 17.28 -20.67 -13.27
C LYS A 43 16.90 -19.37 -14.01
N GLU A 44 16.16 -19.53 -15.09
CA GLU A 44 15.63 -18.41 -15.87
C GLU A 44 14.78 -17.46 -15.00
N ARG A 45 15.16 -16.18 -15.02
CA ARG A 45 14.45 -15.12 -14.29
C ARG A 45 13.15 -14.79 -15.04
N PRO A 46 12.06 -14.48 -14.32
CA PRO A 46 10.85 -14.03 -14.98
C PRO A 46 11.08 -12.66 -15.63
N GLU A 47 10.41 -12.43 -16.76
CA GLU A 47 10.34 -11.09 -17.37
C GLU A 47 9.62 -10.10 -16.45
N ILE A 48 8.58 -10.55 -15.76
CA ILE A 48 7.83 -9.78 -14.76
C ILE A 48 8.37 -10.09 -13.36
N GLY A 49 8.87 -9.06 -12.67
CA GLY A 49 9.49 -9.18 -11.34
C GLY A 49 8.53 -9.07 -10.16
N GLY A 50 7.25 -9.40 -10.32
CA GLY A 50 6.22 -9.25 -9.29
C GLY A 50 6.40 -10.19 -8.09
N PHE A 51 6.08 -9.70 -6.90
CA PHE A 51 5.87 -10.51 -5.70
C PHE A 51 4.81 -9.88 -4.79
N SER A 52 3.81 -10.66 -4.41
CA SER A 52 2.76 -10.25 -3.48
C SER A 52 2.97 -10.86 -2.09
N GLY A 53 3.43 -10.02 -1.17
CA GLY A 53 3.49 -10.38 0.25
C GLY A 53 2.09 -10.56 0.83
N ASN A 54 1.29 -9.50 0.74
CA ASN A 54 -0.10 -9.51 1.20
C ASN A 54 -0.98 -8.74 0.23
N ARG A 55 -1.96 -9.43 -0.36
CA ARG A 55 -2.98 -8.84 -1.21
C ARG A 55 -4.26 -8.62 -0.41
N LEU A 56 -4.73 -7.38 -0.35
CA LEU A 56 -5.87 -6.95 0.46
C LEU A 56 -6.67 -5.86 -0.26
N SER A 57 -7.89 -5.59 0.20
CA SER A 57 -8.64 -4.39 -0.12
C SER A 57 -8.76 -3.42 1.07
N PRO A 58 -9.14 -2.14 0.88
CA PRO A 58 -9.39 -1.21 1.98
C PRO A 58 -10.37 -1.75 3.04
N ARG A 59 -11.45 -2.45 2.61
CA ARG A 59 -12.39 -3.10 3.55
C ARG A 59 -11.75 -4.25 4.32
N GLN A 60 -10.94 -5.09 3.66
CA GLN A 60 -10.25 -6.20 4.31
C GLN A 60 -9.21 -5.69 5.31
N LEU A 61 -8.42 -4.68 4.95
CA LEU A 61 -7.46 -4.04 5.86
C LEU A 61 -8.16 -3.44 7.08
N LYS A 62 -9.29 -2.73 6.89
CA LYS A 62 -10.11 -2.23 8.00
C LYS A 62 -10.54 -3.35 8.94
N LYS A 63 -11.12 -4.42 8.41
CA LYS A 63 -11.61 -5.55 9.22
C LYS A 63 -10.47 -6.20 10.00
N LEU A 64 -9.31 -6.40 9.36
CA LEU A 64 -8.13 -6.98 9.97
C LEU A 64 -7.56 -6.07 11.08
N ALA A 65 -7.40 -4.77 10.81
CA ALA A 65 -6.89 -3.82 11.77
C ALA A 65 -7.81 -3.71 13.01
N GLN A 66 -9.14 -3.71 12.82
CA GLN A 66 -10.10 -3.75 13.93
C GLN A 66 -9.96 -5.01 14.78
N LYS A 67 -9.84 -6.18 14.14
CA LYS A 67 -9.67 -7.46 14.83
C LYS A 67 -8.40 -7.47 15.68
N VAL A 68 -7.28 -6.99 15.13
CA VAL A 68 -5.97 -7.03 15.79
C VAL A 68 -5.84 -5.97 16.89
N GLN A 69 -6.28 -4.74 16.62
CA GLN A 69 -6.08 -3.62 17.54
C GLN A 69 -7.21 -3.44 18.57
N GLY A 70 -8.32 -4.19 18.45
CA GLY A 70 -9.44 -4.13 19.39
C GLY A 70 -10.19 -2.78 19.43
N ARG A 71 -10.00 -1.92 18.42
CA ARG A 71 -10.62 -0.59 18.33
C ARG A 71 -11.26 -0.35 16.98
N ALA A 72 -12.16 0.62 16.91
CA ALA A 72 -12.79 1.03 15.66
C ALA A 72 -11.78 1.67 14.70
N ILE A 73 -11.90 1.32 13.41
CA ILE A 73 -11.15 1.93 12.31
C ILE A 73 -12.15 2.53 11.33
N LYS A 74 -12.06 3.85 11.12
CA LYS A 74 -12.91 4.58 10.17
C LYS A 74 -12.43 4.26 8.75
N LEU A 75 -13.36 3.93 7.86
CA LEU A 75 -13.13 3.95 6.41
C LEU A 75 -13.73 5.25 5.88
N GLU A 76 -12.87 6.20 5.56
CA GLU A 76 -13.25 7.51 5.04
C GLU A 76 -13.17 7.48 3.52
N LEU A 77 -14.24 7.92 2.86
CA LEU A 77 -14.38 7.80 1.41
C LEU A 77 -14.25 9.17 0.74
N VAL A 78 -13.43 9.22 -0.30
CA VAL A 78 -13.31 10.38 -1.19
C VAL A 78 -13.99 10.09 -2.52
N HIS A 79 -14.34 11.14 -3.26
CA HIS A 79 -14.96 11.01 -4.57
C HIS A 79 -13.91 11.08 -5.67
N GLU A 80 -13.97 10.15 -6.62
CA GLU A 80 -13.09 10.15 -7.79
C GLU A 80 -13.16 11.47 -8.58
N SER A 81 -14.36 12.05 -8.71
CA SER A 81 -14.57 13.34 -9.38
C SER A 81 -13.82 14.50 -8.73
N ASP A 82 -13.71 14.51 -7.39
CA ASP A 82 -12.92 15.53 -6.70
C ASP A 82 -11.42 15.33 -6.97
N LEU A 83 -10.94 14.08 -6.91
CA LEU A 83 -9.54 13.75 -7.18
C LEU A 83 -9.14 14.10 -8.62
N ALA A 84 -10.01 13.82 -9.58
CA ALA A 84 -9.81 14.18 -10.99
C ALA A 84 -9.75 15.71 -11.20
N ALA A 85 -10.43 16.49 -10.36
CA ALA A 85 -10.37 17.95 -10.35
C ALA A 85 -9.19 18.52 -9.54
N GLY A 86 -8.29 17.66 -9.01
CA GLY A 86 -7.16 18.08 -8.18
C GLY A 86 -7.54 18.45 -6.73
N VAL A 87 -8.74 18.06 -6.29
CA VAL A 87 -9.28 18.42 -4.97
C VAL A 87 -9.21 17.22 -4.03
N LEU A 88 -8.49 17.40 -2.91
CA LEU A 88 -8.43 16.42 -1.81
C LEU A 88 -9.23 16.96 -0.62
N ARG A 89 -10.44 16.44 -0.40
CA ARG A 89 -11.36 16.90 0.66
C ARG A 89 -11.10 16.31 2.05
N VAL A 90 -9.98 15.63 2.22
CA VAL A 90 -9.62 14.94 3.47
C VAL A 90 -8.23 15.36 3.91
N ASP A 91 -8.06 15.60 5.21
CA ASP A 91 -6.74 15.88 5.78
C ASP A 91 -5.84 14.64 5.67
N MET A 92 -4.63 14.83 5.17
CA MET A 92 -3.61 13.79 5.04
C MET A 92 -2.29 14.27 5.67
N PRO A 93 -1.44 13.38 6.20
CA PRO A 93 -0.17 13.80 6.77
C PRO A 93 0.73 14.38 5.69
N GLN A 94 1.54 15.35 6.08
CA GLN A 94 2.52 15.97 5.19
C GLN A 94 3.45 14.91 4.58
N ILE A 95 3.72 15.05 3.29
CA ILE A 95 4.66 14.19 2.58
C ILE A 95 6.08 14.71 2.86
N VAL A 96 6.96 13.83 3.34
CA VAL A 96 8.34 14.17 3.74
C VAL A 96 9.32 13.18 3.11
N HIS A 97 9.63 13.34 1.82
CA HIS A 97 10.62 12.49 1.13
C HIS A 97 11.94 13.20 0.98
N ALA A 98 13.04 12.45 1.08
CA ALA A 98 14.38 12.96 0.78
C ALA A 98 14.50 13.47 -0.67
N SER A 99 13.69 12.95 -1.60
CA SER A 99 13.68 13.42 -2.99
C SER A 99 12.78 14.65 -3.24
N ILE A 100 12.06 15.15 -2.23
CA ILE A 100 11.19 16.31 -2.36
C ILE A 100 11.78 17.44 -1.50
N PRO A 101 12.35 18.49 -2.12
CA PRO A 101 12.89 19.64 -1.40
C PRO A 101 11.84 20.26 -0.48
N GLU A 102 12.27 20.82 0.66
CA GLU A 102 11.37 21.31 1.71
C GLU A 102 10.39 22.35 1.17
N GLU A 103 10.90 23.26 0.35
CA GLU A 103 10.17 24.34 -0.29
C GLU A 103 9.09 23.84 -1.26
N GLN A 104 9.19 22.61 -1.76
CA GLN A 104 8.22 22.02 -2.68
C GLN A 104 7.19 21.13 -1.97
N ARG A 105 7.41 20.75 -0.70
CA ARG A 105 6.55 19.76 0.00
C ARG A 105 5.08 20.15 0.03
N LEU A 106 4.77 21.44 0.20
CA LEU A 106 3.39 21.94 0.19
C LEU A 106 2.74 21.78 -1.20
N ALA A 107 3.48 22.10 -2.27
CA ALA A 107 3.00 21.97 -3.64
C ALA A 107 2.77 20.50 -4.05
N TRP A 108 3.60 19.58 -3.55
CA TRP A 108 3.48 18.15 -3.82
C TRP A 108 2.46 17.42 -2.92
N HIS A 109 2.04 18.02 -1.81
CA HIS A 109 1.22 17.34 -0.81
C HIS A 109 -0.08 16.76 -1.39
N VAL A 110 -0.90 17.60 -2.03
CA VAL A 110 -2.18 17.17 -2.61
C VAL A 110 -1.99 16.24 -3.81
N PRO A 111 -1.14 16.57 -4.81
CA PRO A 111 -0.92 15.70 -5.97
C PRO A 111 -0.44 14.29 -5.61
N VAL A 112 0.45 14.14 -4.63
CA VAL A 112 0.95 12.82 -4.22
C VAL A 112 -0.17 11.97 -3.62
N TRP A 113 -0.99 12.53 -2.73
CA TRP A 113 -2.09 11.77 -2.14
C TRP A 113 -3.17 11.38 -3.14
N ILE A 114 -3.52 12.30 -4.06
CA ILE A 114 -4.41 12.00 -5.18
C ILE A 114 -3.83 10.84 -6.01
N GLY A 115 -2.56 10.94 -6.42
CA GLY A 115 -1.91 9.91 -7.21
C GLY A 115 -1.88 8.54 -6.51
N LEU A 116 -1.57 8.49 -5.22
CA LEU A 116 -1.56 7.23 -4.43
C LEU A 116 -2.95 6.60 -4.34
N LEU A 117 -4.00 7.40 -4.12
CA LEU A 117 -5.38 6.91 -4.04
C LEU A 117 -5.88 6.41 -5.40
N SER A 118 -5.66 7.20 -6.47
CA SER A 118 -6.05 6.84 -7.83
C SER A 118 -5.28 5.64 -8.36
N ALA A 119 -4.01 5.47 -7.97
CA ALA A 119 -3.22 4.30 -8.37
C ALA A 119 -3.82 2.98 -7.86
N ILE A 120 -4.45 2.98 -6.68
CA ILE A 120 -5.15 1.79 -6.17
C ILE A 120 -6.39 1.51 -7.01
N SER A 121 -7.22 2.52 -7.31
CA SER A 121 -8.44 2.32 -8.12
C SER A 121 -8.17 1.91 -9.56
N MET A 122 -7.00 2.28 -10.10
CA MET A 122 -6.53 1.85 -11.42
C MET A 122 -5.86 0.47 -11.41
N GLY A 123 -5.76 -0.21 -10.26
CA GLY A 123 -5.10 -1.50 -10.13
C GLY A 123 -3.57 -1.47 -10.19
N ALA A 124 -2.95 -0.28 -10.18
CA ALA A 124 -1.49 -0.14 -10.27
C ALA A 124 -0.75 -0.67 -9.03
N TRP A 125 -1.46 -0.92 -7.94
CA TRP A 125 -0.94 -1.53 -6.72
C TRP A 125 -1.16 -3.05 -6.67
N ASP A 126 -1.81 -3.62 -7.68
CA ASP A 126 -2.12 -5.04 -7.74
C ASP A 126 -1.07 -5.80 -8.54
N VAL A 127 0.08 -6.05 -7.91
CA VAL A 127 1.20 -6.74 -8.54
C VAL A 127 1.03 -8.25 -8.53
N SER A 128 1.66 -8.90 -9.51
CA SER A 128 1.68 -10.34 -9.73
C SER A 128 2.61 -11.09 -8.75
N ASP A 129 2.64 -12.42 -8.86
CA ASP A 129 3.24 -13.35 -7.88
C ASP A 129 4.38 -14.22 -8.44
N GLU A 130 5.02 -13.83 -9.56
CA GLU A 130 5.98 -14.68 -10.29
C GLU A 130 7.18 -15.12 -9.43
N TRP A 131 7.68 -14.25 -8.56
CA TRP A 131 8.76 -14.59 -7.64
C TRP A 131 8.31 -15.50 -6.50
N LYS A 132 7.05 -15.41 -6.08
CA LYS A 132 6.49 -16.27 -5.03
C LYS A 132 6.36 -17.70 -5.52
N GLU A 133 5.97 -17.91 -6.77
CA GLU A 133 5.95 -19.23 -7.42
C GLU A 133 7.34 -19.85 -7.54
N ARG A 134 8.37 -19.01 -7.76
CA ARG A 134 9.78 -19.43 -7.91
C ARG A 134 10.52 -19.61 -6.60
N LEU A 135 10.00 -19.03 -5.52
CA LEU A 135 10.56 -19.08 -4.16
C LEU A 135 9.54 -19.72 -3.21
N PRO A 136 9.12 -20.98 -3.44
CA PRO A 136 8.00 -21.60 -2.70
C PRO A 136 8.28 -21.75 -1.20
N ASP A 137 9.55 -21.82 -0.80
CA ASP A 137 9.96 -21.93 0.60
C ASP A 137 9.99 -20.57 1.32
N TYR A 138 9.88 -19.45 0.59
CA TYR A 138 9.93 -18.12 1.18
C TYR A 138 8.57 -17.75 1.79
N LYS A 139 8.59 -17.48 3.10
CA LYS A 139 7.40 -17.05 3.84
C LYS A 139 7.45 -15.54 4.08
N PHE A 140 6.47 -14.83 3.52
CA PHE A 140 6.30 -13.39 3.72
C PHE A 140 5.71 -13.11 5.11
N LEU A 141 6.10 -11.98 5.68
CA LEU A 141 5.45 -11.43 6.87
C LEU A 141 4.01 -11.05 6.52
N THR A 142 3.05 -11.55 7.28
CA THR A 142 1.65 -11.19 7.07
C THR A 142 1.32 -9.81 7.63
N VAL A 143 0.31 -9.14 7.08
CA VAL A 143 -0.20 -7.90 7.68
C VAL A 143 -0.72 -8.14 9.10
N GLU A 144 -1.31 -9.30 9.40
CA GLU A 144 -1.76 -9.61 10.76
C GLU A 144 -0.59 -9.65 11.76
N GLU A 145 0.51 -10.35 11.40
CA GLU A 145 1.72 -10.40 12.22
C GLU A 145 2.37 -9.03 12.38
N TYR A 146 2.45 -8.25 11.29
CA TYR A 146 2.98 -6.89 11.34
C TYR A 146 2.16 -6.00 12.30
N LEU A 147 0.84 -6.05 12.21
CA LEU A 147 -0.05 -5.24 13.07
C LEU A 147 0.00 -5.63 14.54
N LYS A 148 0.29 -6.90 14.87
CA LYS A 148 0.49 -7.35 16.26
C LYS A 148 1.79 -6.86 16.87
N ALA A 149 2.76 -6.47 16.04
CA ALA A 149 4.06 -5.98 16.47
C ALA A 149 4.15 -4.43 16.57
N LEU A 150 3.07 -3.72 16.21
CA LEU A 150 2.93 -2.26 16.37
C LEU A 150 2.47 -1.89 17.78
#